data_AF-A0A815C343-F1
#
_entry.id   AF-A0A815C343-F1
#
_cell.length_a   1.000
_cell.length_b   1.000
_cell.length_c   1.000
_cell.angle_alpha   90.00
_cell.angle_beta   90.00
_cell.angle_gamma   90.00
#
_symmetry.space_group_name_H-M   'P 1'
#
loop_
_entity.id
_entity.type
_entity.pdbx_description
1 polymer ?
#
loop_
_entity_poly.entity_id
_entity_poly.type
_entity_poly.pdbx_seq_one_letter_code
_entity_poly.pdbx_strand_id
1 'polypeptide(L)'
;MTKAVWHWNSNLNPWCPKQEPQWTKYSDIENEIIEKAYQNHQNYVELDLYWIDLEHKVQKKKSNYNKQRPIKRILIENENNLREERFFIPPKLSKTFSSYSIHHSDFINEWIRRNFHIIHDIKKIVQNAIDGIIHEGHLLEQDNEAKWLGNKVIQFKNSTQEEINECCVHLYTRESFLYKLLNKTLREDDMSKVDTLGSFAYLLYESSSNLKKHLYQGVVYRGAKLESDMIDDYKKALNDGCRSWSGFTSTSRNRRKAEKFGNILFIIDILRPNTAIDVSSLSEYPSEQEVLIGAGWNFSINNIEFDHNGKQIIYIKQD
;
A
#
# COMPACT_ATOMS: atom_id res chain seq x y z
N MET A 1 23.00 0.79 -3.64
CA MET A 1 22.48 1.07 -5.00
C MET A 1 21.66 2.34 -4.92
N THR A 2 21.89 3.29 -5.83
CA THR A 2 21.16 4.57 -5.88
C THR A 2 19.98 4.47 -6.85
N LYS A 3 18.80 4.90 -6.44
CA LYS A 3 17.58 4.95 -7.27
C LYS A 3 17.33 6.39 -7.73
N ALA A 4 16.96 6.57 -9.00
CA ALA A 4 16.52 7.84 -9.52
C ALA A 4 15.05 8.09 -9.18
N VAL A 5 14.76 9.28 -8.65
CA VAL A 5 13.42 9.68 -8.24
C VAL A 5 13.12 11.10 -8.68
N TRP A 6 11.98 11.26 -9.32
CA TRP A 6 11.44 12.50 -9.82
C TRP A 6 10.51 13.14 -8.79
N HIS A 7 10.60 14.47 -8.71
CA HIS A 7 9.81 15.29 -7.82
C HIS A 7 9.27 16.50 -8.58
N TRP A 8 8.16 17.05 -8.11
CA TRP A 8 7.58 18.29 -8.58
C TRP A 8 7.51 19.33 -7.47
N ASN A 9 7.60 20.61 -7.83
CA ASN A 9 7.51 21.69 -6.86
C ASN A 9 6.04 21.90 -6.46
N SER A 10 5.71 21.60 -5.20
CA SER A 10 4.36 21.60 -4.65
C SER A 10 3.90 22.89 -3.99
N ASN A 11 4.73 23.94 -3.99
CA ASN A 11 4.34 25.27 -3.52
C ASN A 11 3.08 25.80 -4.20
N LEU A 12 2.26 26.59 -3.49
CA LEU A 12 1.09 27.25 -4.11
C LEU A 12 1.49 28.12 -5.32
N ASN A 13 2.59 28.87 -5.19
CA ASN A 13 3.26 29.55 -6.29
C ASN A 13 4.67 28.97 -6.49
N PRO A 14 4.87 28.02 -7.42
CA PRO A 14 6.14 27.33 -7.60
C PRO A 14 7.25 28.19 -8.23
N TRP A 15 6.91 29.39 -8.72
CA TRP A 15 7.83 30.33 -9.37
C TRP A 15 8.19 31.52 -8.47
N CYS A 16 7.72 31.56 -7.22
CA CYS A 16 8.03 32.63 -6.29
C CYS A 16 9.51 32.53 -5.84
N PRO A 17 10.38 33.51 -6.17
CA PRO A 17 11.80 33.43 -5.84
C PRO A 17 12.08 33.59 -4.33
N LYS A 18 11.11 34.10 -3.57
CA LYS A 18 11.23 34.31 -2.11
C LYS A 18 10.80 33.10 -1.29
N GLN A 19 10.23 32.08 -1.92
CA GLN A 19 9.73 30.89 -1.23
C GLN A 19 10.65 29.71 -1.52
N GLU A 20 11.13 29.03 -0.47
CA GLU A 20 11.87 27.79 -0.65
C GLU A 20 10.99 26.73 -1.35
N PRO A 21 11.51 26.04 -2.38
CA PRO A 21 10.74 25.01 -3.07
C PRO A 21 10.42 23.82 -2.16
N GLN A 22 9.12 23.54 -1.96
CA GLN A 22 8.68 22.25 -1.43
C GLN A 22 8.62 21.25 -2.58
N TRP A 23 9.28 20.11 -2.42
CA TRP A 23 9.36 19.08 -3.45
C TRP A 23 8.58 17.86 -3.00
N THR A 24 7.58 17.48 -3.80
CA THR A 24 6.78 16.28 -3.58
C THR A 24 7.17 15.23 -4.60
N LYS A 25 7.35 13.99 -4.13
CA LYS A 25 7.67 12.84 -4.97
C LYS A 25 6.46 12.52 -5.87
N TYR A 26 6.71 12.12 -7.12
CA TYR A 26 5.66 11.47 -7.92
C TYR A 26 5.31 10.08 -7.35
N SER A 27 4.20 9.47 -7.79
CA SER A 27 3.91 8.08 -7.42
C SER A 27 5.05 7.15 -7.86
N ASP A 28 5.16 5.96 -7.27
CA ASP A 28 6.21 5.02 -7.69
C ASP A 28 6.03 4.60 -9.15
N ILE A 29 4.80 4.61 -9.64
CA ILE A 29 4.48 4.23 -11.02
C ILE A 29 4.79 5.36 -11.98
N GLU A 30 4.37 6.59 -11.66
CA GLU A 30 4.73 7.77 -12.43
C GLU A 30 6.26 7.92 -12.50
N ASN A 31 6.98 7.66 -11.41
CA ASN A 31 8.45 7.66 -11.40
C ASN A 31 9.05 6.69 -12.42
N GLU A 32 8.54 5.46 -12.52
CA GLU A 32 8.99 4.49 -13.53
C GLU A 32 8.71 4.98 -14.95
N ILE A 33 7.52 5.55 -15.18
CA ILE A 33 7.11 6.05 -16.49
C ILE A 33 8.04 7.21 -16.91
N ILE A 34 8.27 8.17 -16.03
CA ILE A 34 9.14 9.33 -16.28
C ILE A 34 10.60 8.89 -16.46
N GLU A 35 11.13 8.04 -15.58
CA GLU A 35 12.53 7.61 -15.64
C GLU A 35 12.82 6.77 -16.88
N LYS A 36 11.91 5.86 -17.26
CA LYS A 36 12.02 5.11 -18.52
C LYS A 36 12.04 6.02 -19.74
N ALA A 37 11.15 7.02 -19.77
CA ALA A 37 11.11 7.99 -20.87
C ALA A 37 12.40 8.82 -20.95
N TYR A 38 12.92 9.24 -19.79
CA TYR A 38 14.18 9.97 -19.70
C TYR A 38 15.38 9.13 -20.18
N GLN A 39 15.46 7.86 -19.80
CA GLN A 39 16.50 6.93 -20.26
C GLN A 39 16.42 6.66 -21.78
N ASN A 40 15.21 6.72 -22.34
CA ASN A 40 14.97 6.58 -23.78
C ASN A 40 15.11 7.90 -24.56
N HIS A 41 15.63 8.96 -23.93
CA HIS A 41 15.81 10.29 -24.55
C HIS A 41 14.51 10.88 -25.12
N GLN A 42 13.37 10.60 -24.48
CA GLN A 42 12.10 11.21 -24.86
C GLN A 42 12.01 12.63 -24.26
N ASN A 43 11.45 13.57 -25.02
CA ASN A 43 11.27 14.95 -24.55
C ASN A 43 9.97 15.14 -23.76
N TYR A 44 8.96 14.30 -24.02
CA TYR A 44 7.64 14.42 -23.44
C TYR A 44 7.15 13.09 -22.87
N VAL A 45 6.50 13.15 -21.71
CA VAL A 45 5.87 12.00 -21.05
C VAL A 45 4.42 12.35 -20.75
N GLU A 46 3.52 11.45 -21.09
CA GLU A 46 2.13 11.54 -20.67
C GLU A 46 1.94 10.85 -19.32
N LEU A 47 1.46 11.59 -18.33
CA LEU A 47 0.92 11.04 -17.09
C LEU A 47 -0.60 11.26 -17.08
N ASP A 48 -1.27 10.82 -16.03
CA ASP A 48 -2.73 10.91 -15.91
C ASP A 48 -3.24 12.35 -15.98
N LEU A 49 -2.84 13.18 -15.03
CA LEU A 49 -3.31 14.56 -14.93
C LEU A 49 -2.37 15.58 -15.59
N TYR A 50 -1.18 15.14 -16.01
CA TYR A 50 -0.09 16.02 -16.40
C TYR A 50 0.65 15.55 -17.66
N TRP A 51 1.24 16.50 -18.35
CA TRP A 51 2.33 16.27 -19.30
C TRP A 51 3.65 16.64 -18.63
N ILE A 52 4.67 15.81 -18.79
CA ILE A 52 6.04 16.10 -18.34
C ILE A 52 6.88 16.50 -19.54
N ASP A 53 7.42 17.70 -19.48
CA ASP A 53 8.40 18.25 -20.41
C ASP A 53 9.80 18.02 -19.83
N LEU A 54 10.45 16.95 -20.28
CA LEU A 54 11.76 16.52 -19.76
C LEU A 54 12.90 17.41 -20.24
N GLU A 55 12.72 18.10 -21.37
CA GLU A 55 13.68 19.06 -21.90
C GLU A 55 13.71 20.32 -21.03
N HIS A 56 12.54 20.91 -20.76
CA HIS A 56 12.42 22.12 -19.97
C HIS A 56 12.32 21.87 -18.45
N LYS A 57 12.22 20.60 -18.02
CA LYS A 57 12.03 20.18 -16.62
C LYS A 57 10.79 20.79 -15.97
N VAL A 58 9.65 20.66 -16.64
CA VAL A 58 8.37 21.22 -16.16
C VAL A 58 7.24 20.21 -16.34
N GLN A 59 6.34 20.12 -15.37
CA GLN A 59 5.04 19.47 -15.54
C GLN A 59 3.97 20.50 -15.91
N LYS A 60 3.05 20.13 -16.80
CA LYS A 60 1.95 20.98 -17.28
C LYS A 60 0.63 20.26 -17.04
N LYS A 61 -0.34 20.89 -16.35
CA LYS A 61 -1.65 20.26 -16.09
C LYS A 61 -2.45 20.14 -17.39
N LYS A 62 -2.98 18.95 -17.69
CA LYS A 62 -3.78 18.70 -18.92
C LYS A 62 -5.00 19.60 -19.05
N SER A 63 -5.71 19.84 -17.94
CA SER A 63 -6.88 20.71 -17.92
C SER A 63 -6.57 22.20 -17.96
N ASN A 64 -5.31 22.61 -17.75
CA ASN A 64 -4.90 24.01 -17.82
C ASN A 64 -3.38 24.11 -18.02
N TYR A 65 -2.95 24.33 -19.26
CA TYR A 65 -1.53 24.42 -19.64
C TYR A 65 -0.78 25.60 -18.99
N ASN A 66 -1.48 26.60 -18.44
CA ASN A 66 -0.85 27.68 -17.68
C ASN A 66 -0.49 27.24 -16.25
N LYS A 67 -1.07 26.15 -15.75
CA LYS A 67 -0.68 25.55 -14.46
C LYS A 67 0.53 24.65 -14.66
N GLN A 68 1.69 25.27 -14.55
CA GLN A 68 2.99 24.61 -14.71
C GLN A 68 3.76 24.58 -13.41
N ARG A 69 4.54 23.52 -13.19
CA ARG A 69 5.39 23.36 -12.01
C ARG A 69 6.75 22.79 -12.42
N PRO A 70 7.88 23.34 -11.92
CA PRO A 70 9.19 22.74 -12.08
C PRO A 70 9.22 21.30 -11.58
N ILE A 71 10.05 20.48 -12.22
CA ILE A 71 10.36 19.12 -11.79
C ILE A 71 11.87 18.96 -11.62
N LYS A 72 12.28 17.96 -10.86
CA LYS A 72 13.69 17.59 -10.75
C LYS A 72 13.87 16.10 -10.57
N ARG A 73 15.04 15.61 -10.99
CA ARG A 73 15.51 14.23 -10.77
C ARG A 73 16.53 14.23 -9.65
N ILE A 74 16.38 13.33 -8.68
CA ILE A 74 17.30 13.15 -7.55
C ILE A 74 17.76 11.70 -7.54
N LEU A 75 19.03 11.47 -7.20
CA LEU A 75 19.54 10.14 -6.89
C LEU A 75 19.45 9.93 -5.37
N ILE A 76 18.71 8.92 -4.95
CA ILE A 76 18.46 8.61 -3.54
C ILE A 76 19.09 7.26 -3.21
N GLU A 77 19.71 7.15 -2.04
CA GLU A 77 20.16 5.87 -1.51
C GLU A 77 18.98 5.05 -0.99
N ASN A 78 18.92 3.76 -1.33
CA ASN A 78 17.80 2.89 -0.97
C ASN A 78 17.49 2.83 0.55
N GLU A 79 18.47 3.09 1.41
CA GLU A 79 18.27 3.10 2.87
C GLU A 79 17.37 4.25 3.35
N ASN A 80 17.35 5.35 2.60
CA ASN A 80 16.61 6.57 2.88
C ASN A 80 15.29 6.67 2.11
N ASN A 81 15.05 5.76 1.16
CA ASN A 81 13.78 5.67 0.46
C ASN A 81 12.77 4.91 1.32
N LEU A 82 11.86 5.64 1.95
CA LEU A 82 10.71 5.10 2.67
C LEU A 82 9.44 5.51 1.93
N ARG A 83 8.40 4.70 2.05
CA ARG A 83 7.07 4.98 1.52
C ARG A 83 6.35 5.95 2.44
N GLU A 84 5.93 7.10 1.89
CA GLU A 84 5.39 8.23 2.68
C GLU A 84 4.16 7.84 3.52
N GLU A 85 3.22 7.06 2.95
CA GLU A 85 1.93 6.78 3.59
C GLU A 85 1.81 5.40 4.26
N ARG A 86 2.84 4.56 4.22
CA ARG A 86 2.72 3.12 4.54
C ARG A 86 2.23 2.81 5.95
N PHE A 87 2.69 3.62 6.89
CA PHE A 87 2.39 3.52 8.31
C PHE A 87 1.26 4.50 8.69
N PHE A 88 0.74 5.26 7.73
CA PHE A 88 -0.35 6.17 7.98
C PHE A 88 -1.69 5.42 7.89
N ILE A 89 -2.59 5.71 8.83
CA ILE A 89 -4.00 5.32 8.74
C ILE A 89 -4.75 6.59 8.34
N PRO A 90 -5.64 6.56 7.32
CA PRO A 90 -6.45 7.72 6.99
C PRO A 90 -7.22 8.19 8.23
N PRO A 91 -7.28 9.50 8.51
CA PRO A 91 -7.77 10.05 9.78
C PRO A 91 -9.27 9.83 10.03
N LYS A 92 -10.01 9.20 9.11
CA LYS A 92 -11.42 8.91 9.32
C LYS A 92 -11.80 7.58 8.67
N LEU A 93 -11.67 6.51 9.45
CA LEU A 93 -12.28 5.22 9.14
C LEU A 93 -13.68 5.18 9.75
N SER A 94 -14.58 4.41 9.14
CA SER A 94 -15.90 4.14 9.70
C SER A 94 -15.84 3.24 10.94
N LYS A 95 -14.78 2.42 11.07
CA LYS A 95 -14.53 1.50 12.19
C LYS A 95 -13.02 1.38 12.46
N THR A 96 -12.64 1.24 13.73
CA THR A 96 -11.23 1.01 14.15
C THR A 96 -10.77 -0.42 13.86
N PHE A 97 -11.64 -1.39 14.17
CA PHE A 97 -11.50 -2.83 13.89
C PHE A 97 -12.89 -3.46 13.92
N SER A 98 -13.04 -4.67 13.40
CA SER A 98 -14.25 -5.48 13.57
C SER A 98 -14.15 -6.35 14.82
N SER A 99 -15.31 -6.84 15.28
CA SER A 99 -15.35 -7.95 16.24
C SER A 99 -14.68 -9.19 15.65
N TYR A 100 -14.32 -10.16 16.50
CA TYR A 100 -13.80 -11.45 16.04
C TYR A 100 -14.59 -11.98 14.84
N SER A 101 -13.86 -12.31 13.77
CA SER A 101 -14.41 -13.00 12.62
C SER A 101 -13.72 -14.34 12.47
N ILE A 102 -14.51 -15.40 12.34
CA ILE A 102 -14.00 -16.72 11.93
C ILE A 102 -13.43 -16.63 10.51
N HIS A 103 -13.90 -15.65 9.73
CA HIS A 103 -13.53 -15.42 8.36
C HIS A 103 -12.40 -14.38 8.29
N HIS A 104 -11.32 -14.71 7.58
CA HIS A 104 -10.18 -13.83 7.40
C HIS A 104 -10.49 -12.52 6.65
N SER A 105 -11.66 -12.29 6.08
CA SER A 105 -12.09 -10.98 5.52
C SER A 105 -13.43 -11.19 4.83
N ASP A 106 -14.47 -10.47 5.24
CA ASP A 106 -15.81 -10.61 4.65
C ASP A 106 -15.79 -10.28 3.15
N PHE A 107 -15.00 -9.29 2.74
CA PHE A 107 -14.83 -8.88 1.35
C PHE A 107 -14.23 -9.99 0.49
N ILE A 108 -13.16 -10.63 0.96
CA ILE A 108 -12.49 -11.71 0.21
C ILE A 108 -13.38 -12.96 0.19
N ASN A 109 -14.04 -13.29 1.29
CA ASN A 109 -14.96 -14.43 1.34
C ASN A 109 -16.17 -14.24 0.43
N GLU A 110 -16.71 -13.03 0.34
CA GLU A 110 -17.79 -12.71 -0.59
C GLU A 110 -17.33 -12.87 -2.04
N TRP A 111 -16.11 -12.42 -2.38
CA TRP A 111 -15.55 -12.67 -3.71
C TRP A 111 -15.40 -14.17 -3.99
N ILE A 112 -14.84 -14.95 -3.06
CA ILE A 112 -14.70 -16.41 -3.17
C ILE A 112 -16.06 -17.06 -3.40
N ARG A 113 -17.08 -16.68 -2.62
CA ARG A 113 -18.43 -17.21 -2.72
C ARG A 113 -19.05 -16.96 -4.10
N ARG A 114 -18.91 -15.75 -4.64
CA ARG A 114 -19.41 -15.38 -5.98
C ARG A 114 -18.64 -16.07 -7.11
N ASN A 115 -17.34 -16.32 -6.91
CA ASN A 115 -16.41 -16.78 -7.94
C ASN A 115 -15.92 -18.21 -7.70
N PHE A 116 -16.60 -19.00 -6.88
CA PHE A 116 -16.19 -20.37 -6.55
C PHE A 116 -16.00 -21.24 -7.80
N HIS A 117 -16.81 -21.01 -8.83
CA HIS A 117 -16.75 -21.70 -10.12
C HIS A 117 -15.46 -21.44 -10.93
N ILE A 118 -14.70 -20.37 -10.63
CA ILE A 118 -13.41 -20.03 -11.28
C ILE A 118 -12.21 -20.07 -10.33
N ILE A 119 -12.38 -20.51 -9.08
CA ILE A 119 -11.29 -20.46 -8.08
C ILE A 119 -10.05 -21.29 -8.46
N HIS A 120 -10.23 -22.27 -9.34
CA HIS A 120 -9.18 -23.12 -9.88
C HIS A 120 -8.62 -22.62 -11.22
N ASP A 121 -9.19 -21.58 -11.82
CA ASP A 121 -8.72 -20.98 -13.08
C ASP A 121 -7.92 -19.70 -12.79
N ILE A 122 -6.65 -19.89 -12.43
CA ILE A 122 -5.75 -18.78 -12.11
C ILE A 122 -5.65 -17.75 -13.24
N LYS A 123 -5.73 -18.18 -14.50
CA LYS A 123 -5.65 -17.26 -15.65
C LYS A 123 -6.86 -16.34 -15.71
N LYS A 124 -8.04 -16.86 -15.39
CA LYS A 124 -9.26 -16.07 -15.30
C LYS A 124 -9.22 -15.11 -14.11
N ILE A 125 -8.74 -15.56 -12.95
CA ILE A 125 -8.58 -14.69 -11.77
C ILE A 125 -7.61 -13.54 -12.05
N VAL A 126 -6.46 -13.83 -12.66
CA VAL A 126 -5.47 -12.83 -13.07
C VAL A 126 -6.07 -11.83 -14.06
N GLN A 127 -6.84 -12.30 -15.05
CA GLN A 127 -7.51 -11.40 -15.99
C GLN A 127 -8.52 -10.49 -15.29
N ASN A 128 -9.37 -11.05 -14.42
CA ASN A 128 -10.34 -10.27 -13.65
C ASN A 128 -9.64 -9.23 -12.75
N ALA A 129 -8.49 -9.56 -12.15
CA ALA A 129 -7.69 -8.62 -11.37
C ALA A 129 -7.17 -7.46 -12.24
N ILE A 130 -6.67 -7.74 -13.45
CA ILE A 130 -6.23 -6.71 -14.40
C ILE A 130 -7.40 -5.79 -14.79
N ASP A 131 -8.52 -6.38 -15.18
CA ASP A 131 -9.70 -5.64 -15.63
C ASP A 131 -10.24 -4.75 -14.49
N GLY A 132 -10.26 -5.26 -13.27
CA GLY A 132 -10.65 -4.52 -12.07
C GLY A 132 -9.71 -3.37 -11.71
N ILE A 133 -8.39 -3.57 -11.80
CA ILE A 133 -7.40 -2.50 -11.60
C ILE A 133 -7.60 -1.38 -12.62
N ILE A 134 -7.78 -1.74 -13.91
CA ILE A 134 -8.01 -0.77 -14.99
C ILE A 134 -9.31 -0.01 -14.75
N HIS A 135 -10.38 -0.71 -14.36
CA HIS A 135 -11.68 -0.10 -14.10
C HIS A 135 -11.62 0.92 -12.96
N GLU A 136 -11.09 0.55 -11.80
CA GLU A 136 -10.98 1.47 -10.65
C GLU A 136 -10.00 2.60 -10.92
N GLY A 137 -8.92 2.33 -11.66
CA GLY A 137 -8.00 3.35 -12.13
C GLY A 137 -8.68 4.41 -12.98
N HIS A 138 -9.50 3.99 -13.95
CA HIS A 138 -10.29 4.90 -14.77
C HIS A 138 -11.25 5.77 -13.95
N LEU A 139 -11.96 5.17 -12.98
CA LEU A 139 -12.85 5.90 -12.07
C LEU A 139 -12.12 6.95 -11.21
N LEU A 140 -10.82 6.74 -10.94
CA LEU A 140 -9.98 7.66 -10.19
C LEU A 140 -9.20 8.65 -11.07
N GLU A 141 -9.45 8.68 -12.39
CA GLU A 141 -8.65 9.44 -13.37
C GLU A 141 -7.16 9.05 -13.34
N GLN A 142 -6.86 7.76 -13.20
CA GLN A 142 -5.51 7.17 -13.11
C GLN A 142 -5.23 6.12 -14.19
N ASP A 143 -5.69 6.36 -15.42
CA ASP A 143 -5.65 5.40 -16.53
C ASP A 143 -4.23 4.89 -16.86
N ASN A 144 -3.21 5.74 -16.88
CA ASN A 144 -1.83 5.40 -17.19
C ASN A 144 -1.20 4.59 -16.06
N GLU A 145 -1.41 4.99 -14.81
CA GLU A 145 -0.97 4.20 -13.66
C GLU A 145 -1.61 2.81 -13.66
N ALA A 146 -2.92 2.74 -13.91
CA ALA A 146 -3.67 1.48 -13.95
C ALA A 146 -3.25 0.57 -15.10
N LYS A 147 -3.03 1.12 -16.30
CA LYS A 147 -2.49 0.39 -17.45
C LYS A 147 -1.09 -0.15 -17.15
N TRP A 148 -0.24 0.64 -16.49
CA TRP A 148 1.09 0.18 -16.09
C TRP A 148 1.00 -1.00 -15.13
N LEU A 149 0.16 -0.90 -14.09
CA LEU A 149 -0.08 -1.98 -13.13
C LEU A 149 -0.62 -3.25 -13.82
N GLY A 150 -1.65 -3.11 -14.66
CA GLY A 150 -2.21 -4.23 -15.43
C GLY A 150 -1.18 -4.89 -16.36
N ASN A 151 -0.35 -4.08 -17.03
CA ASN A 151 0.73 -4.56 -17.89
C ASN A 151 1.85 -5.27 -17.10
N LYS A 152 2.02 -4.98 -15.81
CA LYS A 152 2.94 -5.75 -14.97
C LYS A 152 2.35 -7.10 -14.60
N VAL A 153 1.08 -7.15 -14.21
CA VAL A 153 0.42 -8.42 -13.86
C VAL A 153 0.35 -9.36 -15.08
N ILE A 154 0.01 -8.84 -16.27
CA ILE A 154 -0.18 -9.68 -17.47
C ILE A 154 1.10 -10.41 -17.91
N GLN A 155 2.29 -9.87 -17.58
CA GLN A 155 3.58 -10.52 -17.87
C GLN A 155 3.71 -11.88 -17.17
N PHE A 156 2.97 -12.08 -16.07
CA PHE A 156 2.97 -13.30 -15.28
C PHE A 156 1.73 -14.18 -15.52
N LYS A 157 0.90 -13.88 -16.53
CA LYS A 157 -0.36 -14.60 -16.79
C LYS A 157 -0.17 -16.12 -17.03
N ASN A 158 0.99 -16.52 -17.52
CA ASN A 158 1.34 -17.93 -17.76
C ASN A 158 2.44 -18.45 -16.80
N SER A 159 2.74 -17.69 -15.76
CA SER A 159 3.73 -18.03 -14.74
C SER A 159 3.13 -18.94 -13.68
N THR A 160 3.97 -19.40 -12.75
CA THR A 160 3.54 -20.15 -11.58
C THR A 160 2.70 -19.27 -10.64
N GLN A 161 1.91 -19.92 -9.79
CA GLN A 161 1.14 -19.22 -8.74
C GLN A 161 2.06 -18.39 -7.83
N GLU A 162 3.23 -18.94 -7.47
CA GLU A 162 4.24 -18.24 -6.66
C GLU A 162 4.69 -16.94 -7.31
N GLU A 163 5.07 -16.95 -8.59
CA GLU A 163 5.49 -15.75 -9.32
C GLU A 163 4.38 -14.70 -9.45
N ILE A 164 3.13 -15.14 -9.64
CA ILE A 164 1.95 -14.24 -9.65
C ILE A 164 1.79 -13.58 -8.28
N ASN A 165 1.89 -14.36 -7.21
CA ASN A 165 1.80 -13.87 -5.83
C ASN A 165 2.94 -12.89 -5.49
N GLU A 166 4.18 -13.19 -5.89
CA GLU A 166 5.32 -12.28 -5.74
C GLU A 166 5.07 -10.95 -6.47
N CYS A 167 4.51 -11.00 -7.69
CA CYS A 167 4.14 -9.81 -8.44
C CYS A 167 3.05 -9.00 -7.74
N CYS A 168 1.95 -9.63 -7.29
CA CYS A 168 0.88 -8.96 -6.55
C CYS A 168 1.39 -8.28 -5.27
N VAL A 169 2.26 -8.96 -4.51
CA VAL A 169 2.92 -8.39 -3.34
C VAL A 169 3.76 -7.17 -3.74
N HIS A 170 4.63 -7.30 -4.75
CA HIS A 170 5.45 -6.19 -5.22
C HIS A 170 4.59 -4.97 -5.59
N LEU A 171 3.52 -5.16 -6.37
CA LEU A 171 2.61 -4.09 -6.75
C LEU A 171 1.89 -3.47 -5.54
N TYR A 172 1.48 -4.27 -4.56
CA TYR A 172 0.88 -3.75 -3.33
C TYR A 172 1.85 -2.88 -2.51
N THR A 173 3.14 -3.20 -2.52
CA THR A 173 4.15 -2.41 -1.79
C THR A 173 4.46 -1.05 -2.42
N ARG A 174 4.09 -0.82 -3.68
CA ARG A 174 4.33 0.44 -4.39
C ARG A 174 3.36 1.53 -3.95
N GLU A 175 3.89 2.75 -3.84
CA GLU A 175 3.13 3.99 -3.65
C GLU A 175 2.31 4.30 -4.90
N SER A 176 1.12 3.69 -4.94
CA SER A 176 0.16 3.69 -6.05
C SER A 176 -1.27 3.81 -5.53
N PHE A 177 -2.23 4.14 -6.40
CA PHE A 177 -3.64 4.14 -6.00
C PHE A 177 -4.14 2.76 -5.59
N LEU A 178 -3.63 1.68 -6.20
CA LEU A 178 -4.16 0.34 -5.98
C LEU A 178 -4.05 -0.07 -4.52
N TYR A 179 -2.89 0.14 -3.89
CA TYR A 179 -2.71 -0.10 -2.46
C TYR A 179 -3.67 0.74 -1.61
N LYS A 180 -3.78 2.04 -1.91
CA LYS A 180 -4.56 2.99 -1.11
C LYS A 180 -6.04 2.64 -1.19
N LEU A 181 -6.51 2.39 -2.40
CA LEU A 181 -7.88 2.02 -2.69
C LEU A 181 -8.22 0.66 -2.06
N LEU A 182 -7.41 -0.38 -2.29
CA LEU A 182 -7.68 -1.71 -1.74
C LEU A 182 -7.78 -1.68 -0.22
N ASN A 183 -6.83 -1.03 0.47
CA ASN A 183 -6.88 -0.94 1.92
C ASN A 183 -8.06 -0.10 2.42
N LYS A 184 -8.43 0.97 1.71
CA LYS A 184 -9.62 1.74 2.03
C LYS A 184 -10.88 0.87 1.90
N THR A 185 -11.04 0.20 0.76
CA THR A 185 -12.16 -0.71 0.48
C THR A 185 -12.31 -1.78 1.56
N LEU A 186 -11.22 -2.44 1.93
CA LEU A 186 -11.24 -3.47 2.96
C LEU A 186 -11.56 -2.91 4.35
N ARG A 187 -11.05 -1.73 4.72
CA ARG A 187 -11.30 -1.13 6.04
C ARG A 187 -12.72 -0.54 6.17
N GLU A 188 -13.30 -0.09 5.07
CA GLU A 188 -14.66 0.46 5.02
C GLU A 188 -15.72 -0.62 4.75
N ASP A 189 -15.32 -1.88 4.59
CA ASP A 189 -16.19 -2.99 4.16
C ASP A 189 -16.98 -2.63 2.88
N ASP A 190 -16.35 -1.95 1.92
CA ASP A 190 -17.01 -1.48 0.68
C ASP A 190 -17.27 -2.64 -0.29
N MET A 191 -18.39 -3.32 -0.08
CA MET A 191 -18.82 -4.48 -0.88
C MET A 191 -19.16 -4.12 -2.34
N SER A 192 -19.30 -2.84 -2.70
CA SER A 192 -19.54 -2.44 -4.08
C SER A 192 -18.36 -2.73 -5.00
N LYS A 193 -17.16 -2.89 -4.42
CA LYS A 193 -15.90 -3.16 -5.13
C LYS A 193 -15.49 -4.62 -5.16
N VAL A 194 -16.33 -5.53 -4.66
CA VAL A 194 -16.04 -6.98 -4.69
C VAL A 194 -15.77 -7.45 -6.11
N ASP A 195 -16.57 -7.00 -7.07
CA ASP A 195 -16.47 -7.48 -8.46
C ASP A 195 -15.27 -6.88 -9.22
N THR A 196 -14.66 -5.81 -8.71
CA THR A 196 -13.50 -5.13 -9.32
C THR A 196 -12.20 -5.46 -8.59
N LEU A 197 -12.13 -5.24 -7.27
CA LEU A 197 -10.91 -5.44 -6.48
C LEU A 197 -10.79 -6.85 -5.88
N GLY A 198 -11.87 -7.62 -5.84
CA GLY A 198 -11.90 -8.93 -5.17
C GLY A 198 -10.88 -9.93 -5.72
N SER A 199 -10.67 -9.97 -7.04
CA SER A 199 -9.68 -10.88 -7.63
C SER A 199 -8.25 -10.53 -7.24
N PHE A 200 -7.90 -9.23 -7.23
CA PHE A 200 -6.56 -8.81 -6.78
C PHE A 200 -6.39 -9.03 -5.26
N ALA A 201 -7.43 -8.73 -4.47
CA ALA A 201 -7.44 -8.97 -3.03
C ALA A 201 -7.23 -10.45 -2.70
N TYR A 202 -7.91 -11.35 -3.41
CA TYR A 202 -7.78 -12.79 -3.28
C TYR A 202 -6.36 -13.27 -3.65
N LEU A 203 -5.81 -12.81 -4.78
CA LEU A 203 -4.44 -13.15 -5.16
C LEU A 203 -3.45 -12.70 -4.08
N LEU A 204 -3.57 -11.48 -3.56
CA LEU A 204 -2.70 -11.01 -2.49
C LEU A 204 -2.87 -11.83 -1.21
N TYR A 205 -4.11 -12.18 -0.84
CA TYR A 205 -4.43 -12.99 0.33
C TYR A 205 -3.81 -14.39 0.27
N GLU A 206 -3.87 -15.05 -0.88
CA GLU A 206 -3.27 -16.37 -1.11
C GLU A 206 -1.72 -16.36 -1.02
N SER A 207 -1.09 -15.19 -0.90
CA SER A 207 0.37 -15.10 -0.81
C SER A 207 0.93 -15.77 0.45
N SER A 208 0.24 -15.75 1.59
CA SER A 208 0.69 -16.50 2.78
C SER A 208 0.57 -18.02 2.59
N SER A 209 -0.34 -18.47 1.73
CA SER A 209 -0.45 -19.87 1.33
C SER A 209 0.64 -20.27 0.36
N ASN A 210 0.94 -19.44 -0.64
CA ASN A 210 1.82 -19.80 -1.76
C ASN A 210 3.29 -19.43 -1.55
N LEU A 211 3.58 -18.37 -0.80
CA LEU A 211 4.94 -17.87 -0.58
C LEU A 211 5.54 -18.44 0.72
N LYS A 212 5.61 -19.77 0.83
CA LYS A 212 6.03 -20.45 2.07
C LYS A 212 7.41 -20.03 2.59
N LYS A 213 8.34 -19.73 1.68
CA LYS A 213 9.70 -19.25 2.00
C LYS A 213 9.72 -17.85 2.65
N HIS A 214 8.62 -17.09 2.52
CA HIS A 214 8.47 -15.75 3.06
C HIS A 214 7.69 -15.70 4.36
N LEU A 215 7.15 -16.81 4.88
CA LEU A 215 6.36 -16.77 6.09
C LEU A 215 7.16 -16.22 7.28
N TYR A 216 6.49 -15.41 8.10
CA TYR A 216 7.14 -14.72 9.21
C TYR A 216 6.44 -15.00 10.55
N GLN A 217 7.25 -15.29 11.56
CA GLN A 217 6.84 -15.41 12.96
C GLN A 217 7.77 -14.55 13.82
N GLY A 218 7.20 -13.82 14.78
CA GLY A 218 7.94 -12.94 15.68
C GLY A 218 7.29 -11.57 15.84
N VAL A 219 8.04 -10.64 16.43
CA VAL A 219 7.56 -9.30 16.76
C VAL A 219 7.75 -8.35 15.58
N VAL A 220 6.68 -7.64 15.23
CA VAL A 220 6.70 -6.55 14.25
C VAL A 220 6.13 -5.27 14.84
N TYR A 221 6.40 -4.16 14.16
CA TYR A 221 6.11 -2.82 14.63
C TYR A 221 5.33 -2.04 13.57
N ARG A 222 4.33 -1.28 14.00
CA ARG A 222 3.60 -0.37 13.11
C ARG A 222 3.36 0.97 13.82
N GLY A 223 4.05 2.01 13.35
CA GLY A 223 3.62 3.37 13.68
C GLY A 223 2.29 3.65 13.02
N ALA A 224 1.43 4.43 13.66
CA ALA A 224 0.19 4.89 13.06
C ALA A 224 -0.25 6.23 13.65
N LYS A 225 -0.98 7.01 12.86
CA LYS A 225 -1.72 8.16 13.35
C LYS A 225 -3.16 7.74 13.57
N LEU A 226 -3.62 7.79 14.82
CA LEU A 226 -5.00 7.53 15.19
C LEU A 226 -5.63 8.78 15.81
N GLU A 227 -6.91 8.95 15.53
CA GLU A 227 -7.75 9.92 16.25
C GLU A 227 -8.05 9.43 17.67
N SER A 228 -8.47 10.34 18.55
CA SER A 228 -8.66 10.04 19.97
C SER A 228 -9.73 8.97 20.23
N ASP A 229 -10.80 8.97 19.44
CA ASP A 229 -11.88 7.99 19.51
C ASP A 229 -11.39 6.58 19.14
N MET A 230 -10.58 6.46 18.09
CA MET A 230 -9.95 5.18 17.71
C MET A 230 -9.02 4.67 18.80
N ILE A 231 -8.24 5.55 19.41
CA ILE A 231 -7.39 5.22 20.56
C ILE A 231 -8.23 4.69 21.73
N ASP A 232 -9.38 5.30 21.99
CA ASP A 232 -10.28 4.88 23.05
C ASP A 232 -10.95 3.53 22.76
N ASP A 233 -11.20 3.20 21.49
CA ASP A 233 -11.65 1.86 21.11
C ASP A 233 -10.63 0.78 21.48
N TYR A 234 -9.33 1.02 21.25
CA TYR A 234 -8.28 0.12 21.70
C TYR A 234 -8.25 -0.02 23.23
N LYS A 235 -8.43 1.08 23.98
CA LYS A 235 -8.49 1.03 25.45
C LYS A 235 -9.67 0.23 25.95
N LYS A 236 -10.86 0.39 25.35
CA LYS A 236 -12.06 -0.37 25.70
C LYS A 236 -11.91 -1.86 25.37
N ALA A 237 -11.18 -2.17 24.30
CA ALA A 237 -10.93 -3.54 23.87
C ALA A 237 -9.80 -4.24 24.67
N LEU A 238 -9.11 -3.54 25.59
CA LEU A 238 -8.08 -4.12 26.46
C LEU A 238 -8.70 -5.23 27.33
N ASN A 239 -8.18 -6.46 27.18
CA ASN A 239 -8.72 -7.66 27.83
C ASN A 239 -10.16 -8.03 27.47
N ASP A 240 -10.73 -7.42 26.42
CA ASP A 240 -12.12 -7.66 25.98
C ASP A 240 -12.18 -8.51 24.71
N GLY A 241 -11.53 -9.68 24.74
CA GLY A 241 -11.58 -10.67 23.67
C GLY A 241 -10.88 -10.26 22.37
N CYS A 242 -11.20 -10.98 21.29
CA CYS A 242 -10.51 -10.87 20.00
C CYS A 242 -11.14 -9.81 19.09
N ARG A 243 -10.30 -9.15 18.31
CA ARG A 243 -10.61 -8.11 17.30
C ARG A 243 -10.00 -8.50 15.97
N SER A 244 -10.45 -7.88 14.89
CA SER A 244 -9.92 -8.15 13.56
C SER A 244 -9.63 -6.89 12.76
N TRP A 245 -8.50 -6.87 12.04
CA TRP A 245 -8.20 -5.82 11.07
C TRP A 245 -8.66 -6.24 9.67
N SER A 246 -9.76 -5.67 9.17
CA SER A 246 -10.35 -6.05 7.88
C SER A 246 -9.38 -5.93 6.69
N GLY A 247 -8.47 -4.96 6.72
CA GLY A 247 -7.49 -4.73 5.65
C GLY A 247 -6.14 -5.40 5.89
N PHE A 248 -5.39 -5.59 4.81
CA PHE A 248 -3.98 -5.93 4.90
C PHE A 248 -3.23 -4.89 5.73
N THR A 249 -2.29 -5.35 6.56
CA THR A 249 -1.58 -4.49 7.50
C THR A 249 -0.08 -4.56 7.27
N SER A 250 0.48 -3.48 6.72
CA SER A 250 1.92 -3.28 6.58
C SER A 250 2.57 -3.01 7.94
N THR A 251 3.59 -3.79 8.27
CA THR A 251 4.39 -3.63 9.49
C THR A 251 5.88 -3.65 9.15
N SER A 252 6.74 -3.40 10.13
CA SER A 252 8.19 -3.46 9.98
C SER A 252 8.80 -4.31 11.08
N ARG A 253 9.84 -5.08 10.75
CA ARG A 253 10.70 -5.71 11.77
C ARG A 253 11.61 -4.68 12.45
N ASN A 254 11.79 -3.51 11.86
CA ASN A 254 12.62 -2.44 12.38
C ASN A 254 11.79 -1.44 13.19
N ARG A 255 11.81 -1.60 14.51
CA ARG A 255 11.15 -0.70 15.46
C ARG A 255 11.47 0.77 15.21
N ARG A 256 12.75 1.10 15.02
CA ARG A 256 13.20 2.49 14.79
C ARG A 256 12.64 3.11 13.52
N LYS A 257 12.33 2.30 12.50
CA LYS A 257 11.66 2.80 11.28
C LYS A 257 10.17 3.02 11.54
N ALA A 258 9.49 2.06 12.15
CA ALA A 258 8.07 2.17 12.47
C ALA A 258 7.75 3.34 13.43
N GLU A 259 8.61 3.58 14.42
CA GLU A 259 8.41 4.62 15.44
C GLU A 259 8.42 6.06 14.89
N LYS A 260 9.02 6.28 13.71
CA LYS A 260 9.02 7.61 13.06
C LYS A 260 7.64 8.09 12.65
N PHE A 261 6.64 7.21 12.63
CA PHE A 261 5.32 7.50 12.09
C PHE A 261 4.26 7.60 13.18
N GLY A 262 3.45 8.67 13.09
CA GLY A 262 2.21 8.86 13.84
C GLY A 262 2.36 9.02 15.36
N ASN A 263 1.21 9.13 16.03
CA ASN A 263 1.09 9.35 17.48
C ASN A 263 1.02 8.05 18.30
N ILE A 264 0.99 6.89 17.65
CA ILE A 264 1.01 5.60 18.32
C ILE A 264 2.04 4.63 17.71
N LEU A 265 2.43 3.61 18.48
CA LEU A 265 3.19 2.46 18.03
C LEU A 265 2.46 1.18 18.43
N PHE A 266 2.14 0.35 17.45
CA PHE A 266 1.77 -1.04 17.70
C PHE A 266 3.02 -1.91 17.81
N ILE A 267 3.07 -2.73 18.85
CA ILE A 267 4.01 -3.84 19.01
C ILE A 267 3.19 -5.12 18.87
N ILE A 268 3.43 -5.87 17.81
CA ILE A 268 2.55 -6.95 17.35
C ILE A 268 3.33 -8.26 17.41
N ASP A 269 2.86 -9.21 18.22
CA ASP A 269 3.43 -10.55 18.33
C ASP A 269 2.70 -11.52 17.39
N ILE A 270 3.38 -11.96 16.33
CA ILE A 270 2.89 -12.93 15.35
C ILE A 270 3.35 -14.31 15.78
N LEU A 271 2.40 -15.13 16.25
CA LEU A 271 2.67 -16.45 16.81
C LEU A 271 2.66 -17.56 15.76
N ARG A 272 1.85 -17.40 14.71
CA ARG A 272 1.61 -18.38 13.67
C ARG A 272 2.04 -17.83 12.30
N PRO A 273 2.99 -18.49 11.63
CA PRO A 273 3.61 -17.96 10.42
C PRO A 273 2.68 -17.87 9.21
N ASN A 274 1.56 -18.59 9.20
CA ASN A 274 0.63 -18.65 8.07
C ASN A 274 -0.22 -17.38 7.85
N THR A 275 -0.02 -16.33 8.64
CA THR A 275 -0.82 -15.10 8.58
C THR A 275 -0.03 -13.86 8.20
N ALA A 276 1.29 -14.00 8.08
CA ALA A 276 2.18 -12.89 7.77
C ALA A 276 3.37 -13.35 6.94
N ILE A 277 3.79 -12.49 6.01
CA ILE A 277 4.92 -12.76 5.13
C ILE A 277 5.93 -11.61 5.20
N ASP A 278 7.21 -11.94 5.30
CA ASP A 278 8.33 -11.02 5.11
C ASP A 278 8.47 -10.73 3.61
N VAL A 279 8.02 -9.54 3.22
CA VAL A 279 8.02 -9.09 1.83
C VAL A 279 9.22 -8.19 1.55
N SER A 280 10.19 -8.08 2.46
CA SER A 280 11.34 -7.17 2.29
C SER A 280 12.09 -7.41 0.99
N SER A 281 12.24 -8.67 0.54
CA SER A 281 12.92 -9.00 -0.72
C SER A 281 12.06 -8.78 -1.96
N LEU A 282 10.74 -8.64 -1.81
CA LEU A 282 9.77 -8.43 -2.90
C LEU A 282 9.33 -6.96 -3.00
N SER A 283 9.51 -6.20 -1.92
CA SER A 283 9.03 -4.84 -1.76
C SER A 283 9.79 -3.84 -2.63
N GLU A 284 9.09 -2.80 -3.08
CA GLU A 284 9.70 -1.59 -3.64
C GLU A 284 10.59 -0.85 -2.61
N TYR A 285 10.37 -1.14 -1.33
CA TYR A 285 11.08 -0.53 -0.21
C TYR A 285 11.74 -1.60 0.70
N PRO A 286 12.77 -2.33 0.24
CA PRO A 286 13.38 -3.42 1.01
C PRO A 286 13.92 -2.97 2.37
N SER A 287 14.40 -1.72 2.44
CA SER A 287 14.97 -1.16 3.66
C SER A 287 13.93 -1.03 4.78
N GLU A 288 12.63 -0.97 4.47
CA GLU A 288 11.55 -0.92 5.46
C GLU A 288 11.40 -2.21 6.24
N GLN A 289 12.04 -3.30 5.80
CA GLN A 289 11.96 -4.61 6.42
C GLN A 289 10.50 -5.04 6.65
N GLU A 290 9.69 -4.92 5.59
CA GLU A 290 8.25 -5.14 5.65
C GLU A 290 7.90 -6.56 6.06
N VAL A 291 6.95 -6.66 6.98
CA VAL A 291 6.13 -7.86 7.14
C VAL A 291 4.70 -7.46 6.85
N LEU A 292 4.09 -8.12 5.86
CA LEU A 292 2.70 -7.91 5.48
C LEU A 292 1.83 -8.91 6.22
N ILE A 293 0.95 -8.40 7.08
CA ILE A 293 -0.08 -9.18 7.76
C ILE A 293 -1.30 -9.26 6.85
N GLY A 294 -1.87 -10.46 6.71
CA GLY A 294 -3.05 -10.71 5.89
C GLY A 294 -4.28 -9.89 6.30
N ALA A 295 -5.19 -9.69 5.37
CA ALA A 295 -6.51 -9.12 5.68
C ALA A 295 -7.26 -9.98 6.72
N GLY A 296 -8.16 -9.33 7.48
CA GLY A 296 -8.94 -9.87 8.62
C GLY A 296 -8.12 -10.69 9.60
N TRP A 297 -6.93 -10.18 9.91
CA TRP A 297 -6.07 -10.76 10.92
C TRP A 297 -6.65 -10.53 12.31
N ASN A 298 -6.78 -11.63 13.05
CA ASN A 298 -7.38 -11.67 14.38
C ASN A 298 -6.34 -11.48 15.48
N PHE A 299 -6.67 -10.67 16.48
CA PHE A 299 -5.76 -10.30 17.55
C PHE A 299 -6.46 -9.91 18.85
N SER A 300 -5.71 -9.97 19.93
CA SER A 300 -6.08 -9.44 21.25
C SER A 300 -5.14 -8.30 21.65
N ILE A 301 -5.65 -7.39 22.48
CA ILE A 301 -4.87 -6.28 23.04
C ILE A 301 -4.45 -6.68 24.45
N ASN A 302 -3.15 -6.80 24.66
CA ASN A 302 -2.59 -7.29 25.92
C ASN A 302 -2.22 -6.16 26.88
N ASN A 303 -1.77 -5.03 26.36
CA ASN A 303 -1.32 -3.91 27.16
C ASN A 303 -1.36 -2.60 26.37
N ILE A 304 -1.52 -1.50 27.09
CA ILE A 304 -1.45 -0.14 26.55
C ILE A 304 -0.67 0.72 27.54
N GLU A 305 0.35 1.41 27.06
CA GLU A 305 1.17 2.33 27.86
C GLU A 305 1.56 3.57 27.07
N PHE A 306 2.26 4.48 27.71
CA PHE A 306 2.90 5.63 27.07
C PHE A 306 4.41 5.48 27.12
N ASP A 307 5.09 5.86 26.04
CA ASP A 307 6.54 6.06 26.09
C ASP A 307 6.91 7.36 26.82
N HIS A 308 8.21 7.57 27.00
CA HIS A 308 8.76 8.76 27.65
C HIS A 308 8.46 10.07 26.91
N ASN A 309 8.05 10.03 25.64
CA ASN A 309 7.69 11.19 24.83
C ASN A 309 6.17 11.41 24.74
N GLY A 310 5.37 10.62 25.47
CA GLY A 310 3.91 10.67 25.42
C GLY A 310 3.29 10.01 24.18
N LYS A 311 4.05 9.23 23.41
CA LYS A 311 3.54 8.39 22.33
C LYS A 311 2.87 7.15 22.93
N GLN A 312 1.67 6.81 22.48
CA GLN A 312 0.96 5.64 23.00
C GLN A 312 1.50 4.35 22.36
N ILE A 313 1.78 3.36 23.20
CA ILE A 313 2.27 2.04 22.80
C ILE A 313 1.15 1.03 23.05
N ILE A 314 0.77 0.28 22.01
CA ILE A 314 -0.30 -0.71 22.07
C ILE A 314 0.29 -2.08 21.75
N TYR A 315 0.21 -2.99 22.71
CA TYR A 315 0.71 -4.36 22.58
C TYR A 315 -0.41 -5.26 22.09
N ILE A 316 -0.19 -5.83 20.91
CA ILE A 316 -1.14 -6.71 20.23
C ILE A 316 -0.52 -8.09 20.11
N LYS A 317 -1.32 -9.12 20.31
CA LYS A 317 -0.91 -10.51 20.14
C LYS A 317 -1.90 -11.23 19.25
N GLN A 318 -1.37 -12.07 18.38
CA GLN A 318 -2.21 -12.96 17.60
C GLN A 318 -3.06 -13.84 18.52
N ASP A 319 -4.36 -13.88 18.26
CA ASP A 319 -5.28 -14.81 18.90
C ASP A 319 -5.15 -16.22 18.31
#